data_AF-A0A7U8C8Z4-F1
#
_entry.id   AF-A0A7U8C8Z4-F1
#
_cell.length_a   1.000
_cell.length_b   1.000
_cell.length_c   1.000
_cell.angle_alpha   90.00
_cell.angle_beta   90.00
_cell.angle_gamma   90.00
#
_symmetry.space_group_name_H-M   'P 1'
#
loop_
_entity.id
_entity.type
_entity.pdbx_description
1 polymer ?
#
loop_
_entity_poly.entity_id
_entity_poly.type
_entity_poly.pdbx_seq_one_letter_code
_entity_poly.pdbx_strand_id
1 'polypeptide(L)'
;MSINAALRLMAGVVILFSLAMGTYINANWYFLTGFVGLNLFQSGFTQWCPAVFFFQKMGLKAESCSMAGMSVNQGLHIIAGAIVLLTVAPVLFLSADIMLLVVTAVVGASLAQSAFTGWCPAMMIAKMLGFKKTEVVS
;
A
#
# COMPACT_ATOMS: atom_id res chain seq x y z
N MET A 1 10.30 -12.43 -7.11
CA MET A 1 9.61 -11.31 -6.43
C MET A 1 8.49 -11.90 -5.60
N SER A 2 8.38 -11.58 -4.30
CA SER A 2 7.27 -12.11 -3.47
C SER A 2 5.97 -11.36 -3.75
N ILE A 3 4.83 -12.00 -3.50
CA ILE A 3 3.51 -11.37 -3.73
C ILE A 3 3.37 -10.05 -2.95
N ASN A 4 3.90 -9.97 -1.73
CA ASN A 4 3.82 -8.75 -0.92
C ASN A 4 4.64 -7.59 -1.51
N ALA A 5 5.76 -7.87 -2.18
CA ALA A 5 6.50 -6.85 -2.91
C ALA A 5 5.74 -6.41 -4.17
N ALA A 6 5.16 -7.35 -4.91
CA ALA A 6 4.35 -7.05 -6.09
C ALA A 6 3.10 -6.21 -5.74
N LEU A 7 2.44 -6.52 -4.61
CA LEU A 7 1.27 -5.79 -4.12
C LEU A 7 1.62 -4.33 -3.79
N ARG A 8 2.73 -4.11 -3.06
CA ARG A 8 3.20 -2.76 -2.70
C ARG A 8 3.63 -1.96 -3.93
N LEU A 9 4.28 -2.61 -4.89
CA LEU A 9 4.64 -2.00 -6.17
C LEU A 9 3.40 -1.57 -6.93
N MET A 10 2.45 -2.49 -7.11
CA MET A 10 1.21 -2.22 -7.83
C MET A 10 0.42 -1.11 -7.15
N ALA A 11 0.24 -1.15 -5.84
CA ALA A 11 -0.43 -0.09 -5.10
C ALA A 11 0.26 1.27 -5.26
N GLY A 12 1.59 1.33 -5.10
CA GLY A 12 2.37 2.57 -5.26
C GLY A 12 2.28 3.15 -6.68
N VAL A 13 2.42 2.31 -7.71
CA VAL A 13 2.33 2.73 -9.11
C VAL A 13 0.93 3.23 -9.44
N VAL A 14 -0.12 2.52 -9.03
CA VAL A 14 -1.50 2.94 -9.32
C VAL A 14 -1.85 4.22 -8.58
N ILE A 15 -1.41 4.39 -7.32
CA ILE A 15 -1.59 5.63 -6.58
C ILE A 15 -0.92 6.81 -7.30
N LEU A 16 0.36 6.68 -7.66
CA LEU A 16 1.11 7.75 -8.34
C LEU A 16 0.51 8.07 -9.71
N PHE A 17 0.14 7.05 -10.48
CA PHE A 17 -0.45 7.21 -11.79
C PHE A 17 -1.82 7.90 -11.72
N SER A 18 -2.67 7.47 -10.78
CA SER A 18 -3.99 8.07 -10.54
C SER A 18 -3.86 9.50 -10.05
N LEU A 19 -2.85 9.79 -9.22
CA LEU A 19 -2.60 11.13 -8.71
C LEU A 19 -2.12 12.07 -9.83
N ALA A 20 -1.22 11.60 -10.70
CA ALA A 20 -0.78 12.36 -11.88
C ALA A 20 -1.94 12.62 -12.85
N MET A 21 -2.78 11.62 -13.16
CA MET A 21 -3.96 11.86 -13.98
C MET A 21 -5.00 12.74 -13.29
N GLY A 22 -5.08 12.68 -11.95
CA GLY A 22 -5.90 13.55 -11.12
C GLY A 22 -5.54 15.02 -11.24
N THR A 23 -4.25 15.32 -11.30
CA THR A 23 -3.75 16.70 -11.43
C THR A 23 -3.74 17.20 -12.87
N TYR A 24 -3.44 16.36 -13.86
CA TYR A 24 -3.30 16.78 -15.25
C TYR A 24 -4.58 16.66 -16.10
N ILE A 25 -5.48 15.74 -15.77
CA ILE A 25 -6.66 15.43 -16.59
C ILE A 25 -7.96 15.76 -15.86
N ASN A 26 -8.25 15.07 -14.75
CA ASN A 26 -9.53 15.22 -14.05
C ASN A 26 -9.46 14.72 -12.60
N ALA A 27 -9.99 15.49 -11.64
CA ALA A 27 -10.03 15.12 -10.22
C ALA A 27 -10.75 13.79 -9.92
N ASN A 28 -11.60 13.28 -10.83
CA ASN A 28 -12.26 11.98 -10.68
C ASN A 28 -11.27 10.81 -10.53
N TRP A 29 -10.03 10.94 -11.01
CA TRP A 29 -9.00 9.92 -10.82
C TRP A 29 -8.61 9.72 -9.34
N TYR A 30 -8.88 10.67 -8.46
CA TYR A 30 -8.66 10.50 -7.01
C TYR A 30 -9.60 9.45 -6.40
N PHE A 31 -10.76 9.15 -7.01
CA PHE A 31 -11.58 8.01 -6.57
C PHE A 31 -10.85 6.68 -6.76
N LEU A 32 -10.04 6.55 -7.81
CA LEU A 32 -9.22 5.35 -8.02
C LEU A 32 -8.15 5.23 -6.93
N THR A 33 -7.49 6.34 -6.58
CA THR A 33 -6.55 6.40 -5.45
C THR A 33 -7.21 6.01 -4.13
N GLY A 34 -8.41 6.54 -3.86
CA GLY A 34 -9.20 6.21 -2.68
C GLY A 34 -9.62 4.74 -2.64
N PHE A 35 -10.05 4.18 -3.79
CA PHE A 35 -10.41 2.77 -3.91
C PHE A 35 -9.22 1.86 -3.61
N VAL A 36 -8.05 2.14 -4.19
CA VAL A 36 -6.82 1.37 -3.91
C VAL A 36 -6.42 1.51 -2.43
N GLY A 37 -6.51 2.72 -1.86
CA GLY A 37 -6.26 2.96 -0.43
C GLY A 37 -7.20 2.17 0.49
N LEU A 38 -8.48 2.10 0.15
CA LEU A 38 -9.49 1.32 0.88
C LEU A 38 -9.20 -0.19 0.81
N ASN A 39 -8.81 -0.69 -0.36
CA ASN A 39 -8.41 -2.10 -0.52
C ASN A 39 -7.15 -2.43 0.29
N LEU A 40 -6.20 -1.50 0.37
CA LEU A 40 -5.01 -1.64 1.20
C LEU A 40 -5.37 -1.68 2.69
N PHE A 41 -6.24 -0.76 3.12
CA PHE A 41 -6.72 -0.69 4.49
C PHE A 41 -7.45 -1.98 4.88
N GLN A 42 -8.42 -2.43 4.08
CA GLN A 42 -9.15 -3.67 4.33
C GLN A 42 -8.22 -4.88 4.36
N SER A 43 -7.30 -5.02 3.40
CA SER A 43 -6.33 -6.12 3.37
C SER A 43 -5.50 -6.20 4.66
N GLY A 44 -5.17 -5.06 5.26
CA GLY A 44 -4.45 -5.00 6.52
C GLY A 44 -5.22 -5.59 7.70
N PHE A 45 -6.54 -5.36 7.76
CA PHE A 45 -7.40 -5.88 8.82
C PHE A 45 -7.87 -7.31 8.58
N THR A 46 -8.30 -7.65 7.35
CA THR A 46 -8.98 -8.92 7.05
C THR A 46 -8.06 -9.99 6.46
N GLN A 47 -6.82 -9.65 6.11
CA GLN A 47 -5.89 -10.53 5.36
C GLN A 47 -6.43 -11.04 4.03
N TRP A 48 -7.54 -10.48 3.56
CA TRP A 48 -8.19 -10.85 2.32
C TRP A 48 -8.02 -9.70 1.33
N CYS A 49 -7.27 -9.94 0.26
CA CYS A 49 -7.07 -8.97 -0.81
C CYS A 49 -7.27 -9.65 -2.17
N PRO A 50 -8.23 -9.21 -3.00
CA PRO A 50 -8.45 -9.80 -4.32
C PRO A 50 -7.21 -9.71 -5.24
N ALA A 51 -6.38 -8.68 -5.06
CA ALA A 51 -5.12 -8.55 -5.80
C ALA A 51 -4.14 -9.69 -5.48
N VAL A 52 -4.13 -10.21 -4.24
CA VAL A 52 -3.30 -11.37 -3.88
C VAL A 52 -3.76 -12.62 -4.65
N PHE A 53 -5.07 -12.87 -4.75
CA PHE A 53 -5.61 -13.96 -5.55
C PHE A 53 -5.21 -13.85 -7.03
N PHE A 54 -5.22 -12.62 -7.56
CA PHE A 54 -4.81 -12.36 -8.94
C PHE A 54 -3.32 -12.69 -9.15
N PHE A 55 -2.45 -12.25 -8.25
CA PHE A 55 -1.00 -12.53 -8.32
C PHE A 55 -0.65 -14.00 -8.04
N GLN A 56 -1.41 -14.69 -7.18
CA GLN A 56 -1.28 -16.15 -6.99
C GLN A 56 -1.63 -16.90 -8.27
N LYS A 57 -2.69 -16.47 -8.97
CA LYS A 57 -3.09 -17.05 -10.26
C LYS A 57 -2.06 -16.79 -11.38
N MET A 58 -1.29 -15.71 -11.26
CA MET A 58 -0.15 -15.41 -12.15
C MET A 58 1.14 -16.19 -11.80
N GLY A 59 1.10 -17.10 -10.82
CA GLY A 59 2.21 -18.01 -10.49
C GLY A 59 3.33 -17.40 -9.65
N LEU A 60 3.10 -16.23 -9.04
CA LEU A 60 4.06 -15.65 -8.09
C LEU A 60 4.03 -16.44 -6.76
N LYS A 61 5.20 -16.74 -6.20
CA LYS A 61 5.30 -17.42 -4.88
C LYS A 61 4.66 -16.54 -3.81
N ALA A 62 3.55 -17.02 -3.26
CA ALA A 62 2.95 -16.48 -2.04
C ALA A 62 3.86 -16.84 -0.86
N GLU A 63 4.38 -15.84 -0.17
CA GLU A 63 4.84 -16.09 1.20
C GLU A 63 3.59 -16.24 2.06
N SER A 64 3.31 -17.45 2.54
CA SER A 64 2.23 -17.70 3.48
C SER A 64 2.56 -16.98 4.79
N CYS A 65 1.89 -15.87 5.07
CA CYS A 65 1.99 -15.28 6.40
C CYS A 65 1.20 -16.17 7.37
N SER A 66 1.93 -16.81 8.28
CA SER A 66 1.39 -17.62 9.38
C SER A 66 0.38 -16.81 10.19
N MET A 67 -0.81 -17.38 10.43
CA MET A 67 -1.84 -16.83 11.33
C MET A 67 -1.45 -17.00 12.80
N ALA A 68 -0.32 -16.41 13.20
CA ALA A 68 0.14 -16.38 14.58
C ALA A 68 0.78 -14.99 14.88
N GLY A 69 -0.08 -14.01 15.14
CA GLY A 69 0.31 -12.65 15.58
C GLY A 69 0.16 -11.56 14.51
N MET A 70 0.01 -10.30 14.96
CA MET A 70 0.00 -9.12 14.09
C MET A 70 1.33 -9.02 13.33
N SER A 71 1.31 -9.11 12.00
CA SER A 71 2.54 -9.01 11.19
C SER A 71 2.92 -7.55 10.91
N VAL A 72 4.22 -7.27 10.78
CA VAL A 72 4.76 -5.95 10.39
C VAL A 72 4.17 -5.44 9.07
N ASN A 73 3.94 -6.37 8.15
CA ASN A 73 3.42 -6.06 6.82
C ASN A 73 1.94 -5.68 6.85
N GLN A 74 1.16 -6.25 7.79
CA GLN A 74 -0.20 -5.78 8.08
C GLN A 74 -0.22 -4.33 8.55
N GLY A 75 0.66 -3.98 9.50
CA GLY A 75 0.77 -2.61 9.99
C GLY A 75 1.07 -1.62 8.87
N LEU A 76 1.96 -1.97 7.93
CA LEU A 76 2.30 -1.11 6.80
C LEU A 76 1.11 -0.82 5.88
N HIS A 77 0.30 -1.83 5.55
CA HIS A 77 -0.87 -1.63 4.68
C HIS A 77 -1.99 -0.86 5.38
N ILE A 78 -2.18 -1.07 6.68
CA ILE A 78 -3.14 -0.28 7.49
C ILE A 78 -2.69 1.18 7.55
N ILE A 79 -1.43 1.43 7.90
CA ILE A 79 -0.89 2.80 8.04
C ILE A 79 -0.91 3.51 6.69
N ALA A 80 -0.41 2.88 5.62
CA ALA A 80 -0.40 3.48 4.29
C ALA A 80 -1.82 3.71 3.77
N GLY A 81 -2.72 2.73 3.91
CA GLY A 81 -4.12 2.83 3.50
C GLY A 81 -4.87 3.93 4.26
N ALA A 82 -4.65 4.04 5.58
CA ALA A 82 -5.25 5.07 6.42
C ALA A 82 -4.74 6.47 6.04
N ILE A 83 -3.44 6.64 5.83
CA ILE A 83 -2.87 7.93 5.40
C ILE A 83 -3.42 8.33 4.03
N VAL A 84 -3.47 7.39 3.07
CA VAL A 84 -4.03 7.66 1.74
C VAL A 84 -5.51 8.05 1.83
N LEU A 85 -6.31 7.33 2.61
CA LEU A 85 -7.73 7.67 2.78
C LEU A 85 -7.94 9.00 3.50
N LEU A 86 -7.19 9.26 4.58
CA LEU A 86 -7.28 10.52 5.32
C LEU A 86 -6.84 11.73 4.50
N THR A 87 -5.95 11.54 3.52
CA THR A 87 -5.50 12.63 2.64
C THR A 87 -6.41 12.83 1.43
N VAL A 88 -6.92 11.75 0.83
CA VAL A 88 -7.75 11.80 -0.37
C VAL A 88 -9.22 12.14 -0.05
N ALA A 89 -9.76 11.69 1.08
CA ALA A 89 -11.16 11.95 1.43
C ALA A 89 -11.47 13.45 1.58
N PRO A 90 -10.65 14.28 2.25
CA PRO A 90 -10.87 15.73 2.30
C PRO A 90 -10.80 16.40 0.92
N VAL A 91 -9.95 15.91 0.02
CA VAL A 91 -9.83 16.43 -1.34
C VAL A 91 -11.08 16.09 -2.16
N LEU A 92 -11.63 14.88 -1.99
CA LEU A 92 -12.85 14.44 -2.69
C LEU A 92 -14.14 15.06 -2.13
N PHE A 93 -14.27 15.19 -0.80
CA PHE A 93 -15.52 15.58 -0.15
C PHE A 93 -15.55 17.06 0.29
N LEU A 94 -14.41 17.64 0.64
CA LEU A 94 -14.32 19.02 1.13
C LEU A 94 -13.65 19.98 0.14
N SER A 95 -13.28 19.52 -1.07
CA SER A 95 -12.50 20.30 -2.05
C SER A 95 -11.28 20.97 -1.43
N ALA A 96 -10.61 20.27 -0.51
CA ALA A 96 -9.44 20.78 0.21
C ALA A 96 -8.23 20.95 -0.71
N ASP A 97 -7.23 21.71 -0.24
CA ASP A 97 -6.04 22.07 -1.02
C ASP A 97 -5.27 20.87 -1.59
N ILE A 98 -4.84 21.00 -2.85
CA ILE A 98 -4.01 20.02 -3.58
C ILE A 98 -2.69 19.69 -2.87
N MET A 99 -2.22 20.56 -1.96
CA MET A 99 -1.03 20.32 -1.15
C MET A 99 -1.16 19.07 -0.24
N LEU A 100 -2.37 18.66 0.16
CA LEU A 100 -2.57 17.41 0.91
C LEU A 100 -2.15 16.16 0.11
N LEU A 101 -2.26 16.21 -1.22
CA LEU A 101 -1.91 15.09 -2.09
C LEU A 101 -0.40 14.87 -2.20
N VAL A 102 0.44 15.83 -1.79
CA VAL A 102 1.89 15.65 -1.72
C VAL A 102 2.23 14.52 -0.74
N VAL A 103 1.52 14.42 0.38
CA VAL A 103 1.70 13.32 1.34
C VAL A 103 1.36 11.98 0.68
N THR A 104 0.25 11.93 -0.05
CA THR A 104 -0.18 10.73 -0.79
C THR A 104 0.82 10.33 -1.87
N ALA A 105 1.41 11.31 -2.57
CA ALA A 105 2.47 11.08 -3.55
C ALA A 105 3.76 10.55 -2.89
N VAL A 106 4.17 11.10 -1.75
CA VAL A 106 5.33 10.62 -0.98
C VAL A 106 5.12 9.19 -0.49
N VAL A 107 3.92 8.87 0.03
CA VAL A 107 3.57 7.51 0.43
C VAL A 107 3.58 6.56 -0.78
N GLY A 108 2.98 6.95 -1.90
CA GLY A 108 2.96 6.17 -3.14
C GLY A 108 4.37 5.87 -3.68
N ALA A 109 5.25 6.89 -3.71
CA ALA A 109 6.65 6.75 -4.09
C ALA A 109 7.41 5.84 -3.13
N SER A 110 7.18 5.99 -1.82
CA SER A 110 7.79 5.13 -0.79
C SER A 110 7.38 3.67 -0.95
N LEU A 111 6.11 3.39 -1.27
CA LEU A 111 5.61 2.03 -1.52
C LEU A 111 6.25 1.43 -2.77
N ALA A 112 6.34 2.20 -3.86
CA ALA A 112 6.96 1.75 -5.10
C ALA A 112 8.46 1.47 -4.91
N GLN A 113 9.19 2.39 -4.29
CA GLN A 113 10.63 2.22 -4.01
C GLN A 113 10.89 0.99 -3.13
N SER A 114 10.07 0.78 -2.10
CA SER A 114 10.21 -0.36 -1.18
C SER A 114 10.11 -1.72 -1.89
N ALA A 115 9.42 -1.79 -3.02
CA ALA A 115 9.31 -3.03 -3.79
C ALA A 115 10.56 -3.37 -4.59
N PHE A 116 11.37 -2.39 -4.99
CA PHE A 116 12.61 -2.58 -5.73
C PHE A 116 13.84 -2.67 -4.83
N THR A 117 13.92 -1.81 -3.82
CA THR A 117 15.09 -1.74 -2.95
C THR A 117 15.06 -2.78 -1.83
N GLY A 118 13.89 -3.34 -1.53
CA GLY A 118 13.67 -4.17 -0.33
C GLY A 118 13.89 -3.40 0.99
N TRP A 119 14.17 -2.10 0.91
CA TRP A 119 14.56 -1.23 2.01
C TRP A 119 13.43 -0.24 2.25
N CYS A 120 12.51 -0.61 3.15
CA CYS A 120 11.47 0.28 3.63
C CYS A 120 11.89 0.79 5.02
N PRO A 121 11.95 2.10 5.28
CA PRO A 121 12.25 2.63 6.61
C PRO A 121 11.27 2.09 7.68
N ALA A 122 10.03 1.77 7.29
CA ALA A 122 9.06 1.07 8.14
C ALA A 122 9.52 -0.32 8.59
N MET A 123 10.25 -1.07 7.76
CA MET A 123 10.82 -2.38 8.13
C MET A 123 11.93 -2.25 9.18
N MET A 124 12.64 -1.12 9.19
CA MET A 124 13.67 -0.83 10.18
C MET A 124 13.04 -0.45 11.53
N ILE A 125 11.98 0.35 11.52
CA ILE A 125 11.19 0.70 12.72
C ILE A 125 10.52 -0.54 13.32
N ALA A 126 9.96 -1.41 12.49
CA ALA A 126 9.34 -2.64 12.95
C ALA A 126 10.34 -3.64 13.54
N LYS A 127 11.58 -3.67 13.02
CA LYS A 127 12.70 -4.39 13.63
C LYS A 127 13.07 -3.83 15.00
N MET A 128 13.04 -2.50 15.17
CA MET A 128 13.28 -1.85 16.46
C MET A 128 12.14 -2.12 17.46
N LEU A 129 10.91 -2.28 16.98
CA LEU A 129 9.74 -2.65 17.80
C LEU A 129 9.67 -4.15 18.14
N GLY A 130 10.72 -4.93 17.86
CA GLY A 130 10.84 -6.32 18.33
C GLY A 130 9.99 -7.36 17.59
N PHE A 131 9.45 -7.02 16.41
CA PHE A 131 8.73 -7.99 15.61
C PHE A 131 9.68 -9.05 15.01
N LYS A 132 9.35 -10.33 15.18
CA LYS A 132 10.08 -11.45 14.55
C LYS A 132 10.04 -11.34 13.02
N LYS A 133 11.17 -11.57 12.36
CA LYS A 133 11.26 -11.71 10.90
C LYS A 133 10.41 -12.90 10.45
N THR A 134 9.66 -12.73 9.37
CA THR A 134 9.01 -13.81 8.63
C THR A 134 10.09 -14.69 8.01
N GLU A 135 10.15 -15.96 8.39
CA GLU A 135 11.07 -16.92 7.77
C GLU A 135 10.46 -17.38 6.43
N VAL A 136 11.25 -17.27 5.36
CA VAL A 136 10.87 -17.72 4.02
C VAL A 136 10.99 -19.24 4.02
N VAL A 137 9.86 -19.95 4.08
CA VAL A 137 9.86 -21.40 3.83
C VAL A 137 10.09 -21.59 2.33
N SER A 138 11.28 -22.11 2.01
CA SER A 138 11.81 -22.34 0.65
C SER A 138 10.98 -23.34 -0.15
#